data_AF-B1C8M9-F1
#
_entry.id   AF-B1C8M9-F1
#
_cell.length_a   1.000
_cell.length_b   1.000
_cell.length_c   1.000
_cell.angle_alpha   90.00
_cell.angle_beta   90.00
_cell.angle_gamma   90.00
#
_symmetry.space_group_name_H-M   'P 1'
#
loop_
_entity.id
_entity.type
_entity.pdbx_description
1 polymer ?
#
loop_
_entity_poly.entity_id
_entity_poly.type
_entity_poly.pdbx_seq_one_letter_code
_entity_poly.pdbx_strand_id
1 'polypeptide(L)'
;MFTINNINSIFDLSLNVPNIALPIGISFFTFQAISYVIDVYRGKGEAQSNLINVGLYISLFPQLIAGPIVRYETVSYEIKNRKENIDDFTDGVVRFIVGLGKKVIISNNMALVADKAFNLINSSSSPIEEISILMSWLGAISYTLQIYFDFGGYSDMAIGLGKMFGFHFLENFNYPYISKSATEFWRRWHISLSSWFRDYVYIPLGGSRVNKYRHILNLFIVWLLTGIWHGANWTFIIWGLMYFILLIIEKFTSFDIDCKNKKHNWIKHIYTMFFVIIGWVIFRSENVYVALNYIKSMFGIGNIILFNDVFLSYIRQFFIYFVVGIIASSPILKIAKRKLKNNIITNIIYILFILIILLFVYLL
;
A
#
# COMPACT_ATOMS: atom_id res chain seq x y z
N MET A 1 3.02 10.89 -22.08
CA MET A 1 1.91 11.80 -21.76
C MET A 1 2.28 12.88 -20.78
N PHE A 2 2.41 12.60 -19.49
CA PHE A 2 2.61 13.62 -18.44
C PHE A 2 3.75 14.60 -18.72
N THR A 3 4.97 14.14 -19.01
CA THR A 3 6.12 15.03 -19.26
C THR A 3 5.88 15.95 -20.45
N ILE A 4 5.40 15.39 -21.57
CA ILE A 4 5.10 16.16 -22.79
C ILE A 4 3.94 17.12 -22.54
N ASN A 5 2.91 16.71 -21.80
CA ASN A 5 1.79 17.59 -21.41
C ASN A 5 2.28 18.77 -20.55
N ASN A 6 3.22 18.54 -19.62
CA ASN A 6 3.81 19.62 -18.84
C ASN A 6 4.70 20.53 -19.71
N ILE A 7 5.51 19.98 -20.61
CA ILE A 7 6.33 20.76 -21.54
C ILE A 7 5.43 21.63 -22.44
N ASN A 8 4.40 21.03 -23.03
CA ASN A 8 3.40 21.73 -23.83
C ASN A 8 2.74 22.86 -23.02
N SER A 9 2.33 22.58 -21.79
CA SER A 9 1.68 23.60 -20.93
C SER A 9 2.63 24.70 -20.46
N ILE A 10 3.90 24.41 -20.18
CA ILE A 10 4.87 25.38 -19.63
C ILE A 10 5.42 26.27 -20.73
N PHE A 11 5.70 25.70 -21.90
CA PHE A 11 6.36 26.39 -23.02
C PHE A 11 5.38 26.76 -24.14
N ASP A 12 4.07 26.55 -23.94
CA ASP A 12 3.01 26.75 -24.93
C ASP A 12 3.33 26.04 -26.27
N LEU A 13 3.78 24.79 -26.17
CA LEU A 13 4.13 23.95 -27.32
C LEU A 13 2.99 22.99 -27.65
N SER A 14 2.94 22.53 -28.90
CA SER A 14 1.97 21.55 -29.41
C SER A 14 2.64 20.23 -29.81
N LEU A 15 3.58 19.75 -28.99
CA LEU A 15 4.26 18.48 -29.25
C LEU A 15 3.26 17.33 -29.24
N ASN A 16 3.35 16.44 -30.23
CA ASN A 16 2.50 15.26 -30.30
C ASN A 16 2.76 14.36 -29.09
N VAL A 17 1.67 13.95 -28.43
CA VAL A 17 1.73 13.12 -27.23
C VAL A 17 1.46 11.67 -27.63
N PRO A 18 2.49 10.81 -27.73
CA PRO A 18 2.29 9.45 -28.18
C PRO A 18 1.43 8.67 -27.19
N ASN A 19 0.49 7.90 -27.72
CA ASN A 19 -0.27 6.94 -26.94
C ASN A 19 0.54 5.64 -26.85
N ILE A 20 1.22 5.44 -25.72
CA ILE A 20 2.07 4.28 -25.49
C ILE A 20 1.30 3.31 -24.58
N ALA A 21 0.98 2.14 -25.10
CA ALA A 21 0.50 1.04 -24.29
C ALA A 21 1.66 0.49 -23.45
N LEU A 22 1.54 0.57 -22.13
CA LEU A 22 2.52 0.02 -21.20
C LEU A 22 2.05 -1.37 -20.75
N PRO A 23 2.94 -2.39 -20.75
CA PRO A 23 2.55 -3.73 -20.34
C PRO A 23 2.27 -3.76 -18.85
N ILE A 24 1.23 -4.51 -18.46
CA ILE A 24 0.93 -4.74 -17.04
C ILE A 24 2.14 -5.38 -16.36
N GLY A 25 2.47 -4.94 -15.13
CA GLY A 25 3.64 -5.43 -14.41
C GLY A 25 4.97 -4.72 -14.76
N ILE A 26 5.05 -3.93 -15.84
CA ILE A 26 5.83 -2.67 -15.90
C ILE A 26 6.98 -2.47 -14.90
N SER A 27 6.55 -1.69 -13.93
CA SER A 27 7.18 -1.32 -12.70
C SER A 27 7.86 -2.47 -11.94
N PHE A 28 7.17 -3.60 -11.74
CA PHE A 28 7.67 -4.71 -10.92
C PHE A 28 8.81 -5.46 -11.59
N PHE A 29 8.69 -5.80 -12.87
CA PHE A 29 9.78 -6.46 -13.58
C PHE A 29 11.00 -5.54 -13.74
N THR A 30 10.79 -4.22 -13.84
CA THR A 30 11.88 -3.24 -13.89
C THR A 30 12.67 -3.25 -12.59
N PHE A 31 11.99 -3.24 -11.44
CA PHE A 31 12.67 -3.36 -10.14
C PHE A 31 13.40 -4.69 -9.96
N GLN A 32 12.82 -5.78 -10.42
CA GLN A 32 13.45 -7.10 -10.38
C GLN A 32 14.70 -7.15 -11.25
N ALA A 33 14.63 -6.65 -12.49
CA ALA A 33 15.76 -6.59 -13.40
C ALA A 33 16.92 -5.75 -12.84
N ILE A 34 16.61 -4.58 -12.26
CA ILE A 34 17.62 -3.74 -11.59
C ILE A 34 18.21 -4.49 -10.38
N SER A 35 17.37 -5.13 -9.56
CA SER A 35 17.84 -5.95 -8.44
C SER A 35 18.76 -7.08 -8.89
N TYR A 36 18.45 -7.79 -9.99
CA TYR A 36 19.32 -8.83 -10.54
C TYR A 36 20.71 -8.28 -10.88
N VAL A 37 20.77 -7.21 -11.68
CA VAL A 37 22.05 -6.62 -12.12
C VAL A 37 22.88 -6.14 -10.93
N ILE A 38 22.25 -5.44 -9.98
CA ILE A 38 22.95 -4.88 -8.82
C ILE A 38 23.37 -5.98 -7.83
N ASP A 39 22.51 -6.96 -7.57
CA ASP A 39 22.80 -8.03 -6.59
C ASP A 39 23.91 -8.95 -7.09
N VAL A 40 23.94 -9.26 -8.40
CA VAL A 40 25.04 -10.00 -9.04
C VAL A 40 26.33 -9.17 -8.97
N TYR A 41 26.29 -7.88 -9.33
CA TYR A 41 27.46 -7.00 -9.24
C TYR A 41 28.03 -6.91 -7.82
N ARG A 42 27.17 -6.93 -6.79
CA ARG A 42 27.57 -6.89 -5.37
C ARG A 42 27.94 -8.25 -4.78
N GLY A 43 27.90 -9.34 -5.56
CA GLY A 43 28.20 -10.70 -5.09
C GLY A 43 27.17 -11.25 -4.10
N LYS A 44 25.94 -10.74 -4.11
CA LYS A 44 24.84 -11.15 -3.22
C LYS A 44 23.95 -12.26 -3.80
N GLY A 45 24.17 -12.62 -5.05
CA GLY A 45 23.55 -13.76 -5.73
C GLY A 45 24.40 -14.15 -6.92
N GLU A 46 24.48 -15.45 -7.21
CA GLU A 46 25.24 -15.94 -8.36
C GLU A 46 24.60 -15.47 -9.67
N ALA A 47 25.42 -15.15 -10.67
CA ALA A 47 24.91 -14.90 -12.01
C ALA A 47 24.26 -16.18 -12.56
N GLN A 48 23.04 -16.07 -13.10
CA GLN A 48 22.41 -17.20 -13.78
C GLN A 48 23.03 -17.37 -15.16
N SER A 49 23.51 -18.59 -15.45
CA SER A 49 23.97 -18.99 -16.79
C SER A 49 22.82 -19.41 -17.70
N ASN A 50 21.64 -19.71 -17.14
CA ASN A 50 20.47 -20.16 -17.88
C ASN A 50 19.43 -19.03 -18.01
N LEU A 51 19.08 -18.69 -19.25
CA LEU A 51 18.08 -17.66 -19.56
C LEU A 51 16.70 -17.97 -18.97
N ILE A 52 16.32 -19.26 -18.86
CA ILE A 52 15.05 -19.69 -18.26
C ILE A 52 15.02 -19.34 -16.77
N ASN A 53 16.13 -19.44 -16.05
CA ASN A 53 16.20 -19.09 -14.64
C ASN A 53 16.08 -17.58 -14.42
N VAL A 54 16.70 -16.78 -15.30
CA VAL A 54 16.53 -15.32 -15.31
C VAL A 54 15.07 -14.98 -15.62
N GLY A 55 14.50 -15.61 -16.65
CA GLY A 55 13.10 -15.47 -17.03
C GLY A 55 12.16 -15.81 -15.88
N LEU A 56 12.39 -16.93 -15.18
CA LEU A 56 11.62 -17.34 -14.01
C LEU A 56 11.61 -16.27 -12.92
N TYR A 57 12.77 -15.67 -12.63
CA TYR A 57 12.86 -14.61 -11.64
C TYR A 57 12.09 -13.33 -12.05
N ILE A 58 12.29 -12.86 -13.27
CA ILE A 58 11.71 -11.60 -13.77
C ILE A 58 10.21 -11.73 -14.07
N SER A 59 9.76 -12.92 -14.48
CA SER A 59 8.38 -13.19 -14.89
C SER A 59 7.60 -14.08 -13.91
N LEU A 60 8.04 -14.16 -12.65
CA LEU A 60 7.42 -14.99 -11.63
C LEU A 60 5.96 -14.57 -11.39
N PHE A 61 5.02 -15.28 -12.02
CA PHE A 61 3.61 -14.89 -12.08
C PHE A 61 2.93 -14.66 -10.73
N PRO A 62 3.27 -15.36 -9.61
CA PRO A 62 2.65 -15.13 -8.31
C PRO A 62 2.64 -13.68 -7.83
N GLN A 63 3.59 -12.86 -8.29
CA GLN A 63 3.82 -11.49 -7.82
C GLN A 63 3.89 -10.44 -8.94
N LEU A 64 3.73 -10.86 -10.20
CA LEU A 64 4.13 -10.06 -11.36
C LEU A 64 3.34 -8.76 -11.51
N ILE A 65 2.08 -8.75 -11.09
CA ILE A 65 1.17 -7.59 -11.21
C ILE A 65 1.04 -6.86 -9.88
N ALA A 66 0.90 -7.62 -8.78
CA ALA A 66 0.74 -7.11 -7.44
C ALA A 66 1.31 -8.11 -6.44
N GLY A 67 2.10 -7.63 -5.48
CA GLY A 67 2.72 -8.45 -4.45
C GLY A 67 3.96 -7.78 -3.84
N PRO A 68 4.74 -8.51 -3.02
CA PRO A 68 6.04 -8.04 -2.58
C PRO A 68 6.99 -7.89 -3.78
N ILE A 69 7.80 -6.83 -3.79
CA ILE A 69 8.95 -6.72 -4.70
C ILE A 69 10.03 -7.67 -4.21
N VAL A 70 10.12 -8.85 -4.82
CA VAL A 70 11.16 -9.83 -4.50
C VAL A 70 12.49 -9.39 -5.10
N ARG A 71 13.53 -9.43 -4.27
CA ARG A 71 14.91 -9.15 -4.65
C ARG A 71 15.60 -10.42 -5.07
N TYR A 72 16.53 -10.31 -6.01
CA TYR A 72 17.25 -11.46 -6.51
C TYR A 72 18.03 -12.18 -5.40
N GLU A 73 18.68 -11.42 -4.51
CA GLU A 73 19.40 -11.99 -3.35
C GLU A 73 18.52 -12.92 -2.48
N THR A 74 17.20 -12.68 -2.43
CA THR A 74 16.28 -13.43 -1.56
C THR A 74 15.78 -14.75 -2.15
N VAL A 75 15.81 -14.90 -3.48
CA VAL A 75 15.27 -16.10 -4.17
C VAL A 75 16.28 -16.80 -5.06
N SER A 76 17.48 -16.23 -5.25
CA SER A 76 18.53 -16.76 -6.13
C SER A 76 18.86 -18.23 -5.85
N TYR A 77 18.88 -18.62 -4.58
CA TYR A 77 19.10 -20.01 -4.17
C TYR A 77 17.90 -20.91 -4.48
N GLU A 78 16.68 -20.45 -4.21
CA GLU A 78 15.43 -21.20 -4.39
C GLU A 78 15.09 -21.46 -5.86
N ILE A 79 15.56 -20.60 -6.78
CA ILE A 79 15.43 -20.81 -8.22
C ILE A 79 15.96 -22.21 -8.63
N LYS A 80 17.05 -22.67 -8.02
CA LYS A 80 17.67 -23.98 -8.32
C LYS A 80 17.35 -25.06 -7.28
N ASN A 81 17.15 -24.68 -6.00
CA ASN A 81 17.18 -25.62 -4.88
C ASN A 81 15.90 -25.66 -4.04
N ARG A 82 14.81 -25.00 -4.48
CA ARG A 82 13.52 -25.08 -3.77
C ARG A 82 13.02 -26.52 -3.68
N LYS A 83 12.20 -26.75 -2.65
CA LYS A 83 11.50 -28.03 -2.45
C LYS A 83 10.05 -27.76 -2.11
N GLU A 84 9.15 -28.38 -2.86
CA GLU A 84 7.74 -28.40 -2.55
C GLU A 84 7.48 -29.40 -1.42
N ASN A 85 6.71 -28.99 -0.40
CA ASN A 85 6.29 -29.87 0.69
C ASN A 85 4.84 -29.57 1.09
N ILE A 86 4.21 -30.53 1.77
CA ILE A 86 2.78 -30.45 2.11
C ILE A 86 2.46 -29.34 3.12
N ASP A 87 3.41 -29.03 4.01
CA ASP A 87 3.23 -28.02 5.05
C ASP A 87 3.19 -26.63 4.41
N ASP A 88 4.16 -26.30 3.55
CA ASP A 88 4.20 -25.04 2.80
C ASP A 88 3.03 -24.91 1.82
N PHE A 89 2.64 -26.00 1.18
CA PHE A 89 1.46 -25.99 0.31
C PHE A 89 0.19 -25.64 1.10
N THR A 90 -0.02 -26.29 2.24
CA THR A 90 -1.19 -26.06 3.09
C THR A 90 -1.21 -24.64 3.66
N ASP A 91 -0.07 -24.17 4.18
CA ASP A 91 0.12 -22.79 4.63
C ASP A 91 -0.14 -21.79 3.51
N GLY A 92 0.32 -22.12 2.30
CA GLY A 92 0.12 -21.32 1.10
C GLY A 92 -1.35 -21.17 0.75
N VAL A 93 -2.11 -22.27 0.73
CA VAL A 93 -3.56 -22.28 0.43
C VAL A 93 -4.32 -21.44 1.43
N VAL A 94 -4.03 -21.65 2.71
CA VAL A 94 -4.65 -20.89 3.80
C VAL A 94 -4.36 -19.40 3.66
N ARG A 95 -3.11 -19.02 3.40
CA ARG A 95 -2.71 -17.62 3.22
C ARG A 95 -3.37 -16.99 1.99
N PHE A 96 -3.46 -17.73 0.89
CA PHE A 96 -4.13 -17.30 -0.33
C PHE A 96 -5.61 -16.98 -0.07
N ILE A 97 -6.33 -17.88 0.59
CA ILE A 97 -7.75 -17.69 0.91
C ILE A 97 -7.95 -16.47 1.83
N VAL A 98 -7.08 -16.27 2.82
CA VAL A 98 -7.12 -15.07 3.67
C VAL A 98 -6.90 -13.80 2.84
N GLY A 99 -5.94 -13.81 1.91
CA GLY A 99 -5.69 -12.69 0.99
C GLY A 99 -6.89 -12.39 0.10
N LEU A 100 -7.52 -13.44 -0.44
CA LEU A 100 -8.75 -13.34 -1.24
C LEU A 100 -9.91 -12.76 -0.41
N GLY A 101 -10.09 -13.21 0.83
CA GLY A 101 -11.09 -12.67 1.75
C GLY A 101 -10.89 -11.17 2.05
N LYS A 102 -9.63 -10.72 2.25
CA LYS A 102 -9.32 -9.29 2.43
C LYS A 102 -9.77 -8.47 1.21
N LYS A 103 -9.48 -8.96 0.00
CA LYS A 103 -9.88 -8.30 -1.25
C LYS A 103 -11.40 -8.24 -1.41
N VAL A 104 -12.04 -9.40 -1.35
CA VAL A 104 -13.43 -9.56 -1.78
C VAL A 104 -14.42 -9.08 -0.72
N ILE A 105 -14.20 -9.39 0.55
CA ILE A 105 -15.13 -9.08 1.64
C ILE A 105 -14.92 -7.65 2.13
N ILE A 106 -13.67 -7.20 2.29
CA ILE A 106 -13.39 -5.89 2.91
C ILE A 106 -13.10 -4.84 1.85
N SER A 107 -12.06 -5.03 1.04
CA SER A 107 -11.58 -4.00 0.12
C SER A 107 -12.63 -3.57 -0.90
N ASN A 108 -13.29 -4.52 -1.57
CA ASN A 108 -14.32 -4.20 -2.57
C ASN A 108 -15.50 -3.42 -1.97
N ASN A 109 -15.95 -3.77 -0.75
CA ASN A 109 -17.02 -3.04 -0.09
C ASN A 109 -16.59 -1.63 0.34
N MET A 110 -15.34 -1.47 0.82
CA MET A 110 -14.78 -0.15 1.12
C MET A 110 -14.62 0.70 -0.15
N ALA A 111 -14.31 0.08 -1.29
CA ALA A 111 -14.21 0.76 -2.58
C ALA A 111 -15.53 1.41 -2.98
N LEU A 112 -16.67 0.73 -2.79
CA LEU A 112 -17.99 1.30 -3.10
C LEU A 112 -18.27 2.61 -2.36
N VAL A 113 -17.86 2.70 -1.09
CA VAL A 113 -18.02 3.91 -0.27
C VAL A 113 -17.04 5.00 -0.69
N ALA A 114 -15.77 4.62 -0.91
CA ALA A 114 -14.73 5.54 -1.37
C ALA A 114 -15.09 6.14 -2.73
N ASP A 115 -15.43 5.31 -3.71
CA ASP A 115 -15.75 5.73 -5.07
C ASP A 115 -16.97 6.68 -5.09
N LYS A 116 -18.02 6.40 -4.30
CA LYS A 116 -19.13 7.36 -4.15
C LYS A 116 -18.63 8.71 -3.64
N ALA A 117 -17.85 8.75 -2.56
CA ALA A 117 -17.39 9.99 -1.97
C ALA A 117 -16.50 10.81 -2.93
N PHE A 118 -15.56 10.18 -3.62
CA PHE A 118 -14.69 10.87 -4.59
C PHE A 118 -15.47 11.32 -5.83
N ASN A 119 -16.44 10.54 -6.31
CA ASN A 119 -17.28 10.91 -7.45
C ASN A 119 -18.18 12.11 -7.15
N LEU A 120 -18.68 12.28 -5.92
CA LEU A 120 -19.47 13.45 -5.53
C LEU A 120 -18.68 14.76 -5.63
N ILE A 121 -17.35 14.73 -5.47
CA ILE A 121 -16.50 15.92 -5.67
C ILE A 121 -16.32 16.22 -7.17
N ASN A 122 -16.10 15.18 -7.98
CA ASN A 122 -15.93 15.32 -9.43
C ASN A 122 -17.20 15.80 -10.14
N SER A 123 -18.37 15.45 -9.60
CA SER A 123 -19.68 15.65 -10.24
C SER A 123 -20.30 17.01 -9.89
N SER A 124 -19.50 18.08 -9.80
CA SER A 124 -19.90 19.44 -9.36
C SER A 124 -21.01 20.12 -10.20
N SER A 125 -21.68 19.35 -11.08
CA SER A 125 -22.71 19.75 -12.03
C SER A 125 -24.14 19.33 -11.62
N SER A 126 -24.33 18.55 -10.55
CA SER A 126 -25.68 18.14 -10.10
C SER A 126 -25.97 18.58 -8.65
N PRO A 127 -26.92 19.51 -8.43
CA PRO A 127 -27.28 20.03 -7.10
C PRO A 127 -28.05 19.04 -6.20
N ILE A 128 -28.35 17.83 -6.68
CA ILE A 128 -29.21 16.86 -5.99
C ILE A 128 -28.41 15.96 -5.03
N GLU A 129 -27.10 15.75 -5.29
CA GLU A 129 -26.23 14.97 -4.42
C GLU A 129 -24.98 15.78 -4.04
N GLU A 130 -25.10 16.63 -3.02
CA GLU A 130 -23.94 17.32 -2.47
C GLU A 130 -23.15 16.40 -1.55
N ILE A 131 -21.82 16.51 -1.58
CA ILE A 131 -20.98 15.84 -0.59
C ILE A 131 -21.12 16.55 0.76
N SER A 132 -21.27 15.78 1.84
CA SER A 132 -21.27 16.32 3.22
C SER A 132 -19.89 16.12 3.87
N ILE A 133 -19.61 16.89 4.93
CA ILE A 133 -18.37 16.77 5.72
C ILE A 133 -18.13 15.31 6.17
N LEU A 134 -19.16 14.69 6.77
CA LEU A 134 -19.06 13.30 7.25
C LEU A 134 -18.91 12.29 6.11
N MET A 135 -19.52 12.53 4.94
CA MET A 135 -19.32 11.66 3.77
C MET A 135 -17.88 11.76 3.24
N SER A 136 -17.28 12.95 3.24
CA SER A 136 -15.86 13.11 2.85
C SER A 136 -14.92 12.33 3.77
N TRP A 137 -15.11 12.43 5.10
CA TRP A 137 -14.33 11.64 6.06
C TRP A 137 -14.58 10.14 5.92
N LEU A 138 -15.84 9.72 5.75
CA LEU A 138 -16.19 8.33 5.53
C LEU A 138 -15.49 7.77 4.30
N GLY A 139 -15.52 8.50 3.18
CA GLY A 139 -14.83 8.11 1.94
C GLY A 139 -13.32 8.03 2.09
N ALA A 140 -12.68 8.97 2.82
CA ALA A 140 -11.24 8.95 3.05
C ALA A 140 -10.81 7.77 3.93
N ILE A 141 -11.57 7.46 4.98
CA ILE A 141 -11.35 6.28 5.83
C ILE A 141 -11.62 4.99 5.06
N SER A 142 -12.66 4.98 4.22
CA SER A 142 -12.96 3.84 3.34
C SER A 142 -11.82 3.56 2.39
N TYR A 143 -11.30 4.59 1.71
CA TYR A 143 -10.15 4.44 0.82
C TYR A 143 -8.90 3.96 1.57
N THR A 144 -8.69 4.43 2.80
CA THR A 144 -7.62 3.95 3.69
C THR A 144 -7.74 2.44 3.94
N LEU A 145 -8.93 1.94 4.31
CA LEU A 145 -9.12 0.49 4.49
C LEU A 145 -9.05 -0.27 3.15
N GLN A 146 -9.64 0.28 2.08
CA GLN A 146 -9.62 -0.28 0.74
C GLN A 146 -8.19 -0.55 0.28
N ILE A 147 -7.33 0.48 0.23
CA ILE A 147 -5.96 0.35 -0.29
C ILE A 147 -5.14 -0.67 0.51
N TYR A 148 -5.34 -0.73 1.83
CA TYR A 148 -4.65 -1.70 2.67
C TYR A 148 -5.09 -3.14 2.41
N PHE A 149 -6.41 -3.39 2.39
CA PHE A 149 -6.92 -4.74 2.21
C PHE A 149 -6.84 -5.21 0.76
N ASP A 150 -6.83 -4.29 -0.20
CA ASP A 150 -6.58 -4.59 -1.60
C ASP A 150 -5.15 -5.10 -1.77
N PHE A 151 -4.19 -4.24 -1.42
CA PHE A 151 -2.80 -4.52 -1.69
C PHE A 151 -2.21 -5.55 -0.74
N GLY A 152 -2.63 -5.51 0.53
CA GLY A 152 -2.33 -6.55 1.50
C GLY A 152 -2.94 -7.90 1.11
N GLY A 153 -4.15 -7.90 0.53
CA GLY A 153 -4.80 -9.10 0.00
C GLY A 153 -4.01 -9.73 -1.15
N TYR A 154 -3.63 -8.93 -2.16
CA TYR A 154 -2.75 -9.37 -3.25
C TYR A 154 -1.39 -9.84 -2.76
N SER A 155 -0.79 -9.14 -1.79
CA SER A 155 0.48 -9.56 -1.21
C SER A 155 0.38 -10.91 -0.50
N ASP A 156 -0.72 -11.17 0.22
CA ASP A 156 -0.95 -12.48 0.85
C ASP A 156 -1.18 -13.58 -0.17
N MET A 157 -1.94 -13.32 -1.23
CA MET A 157 -2.12 -14.26 -2.34
C MET A 157 -0.79 -14.60 -3.02
N ALA A 158 0.04 -13.58 -3.30
CA ALA A 158 1.36 -13.76 -3.90
C ALA A 158 2.30 -14.59 -3.02
N ILE A 159 2.36 -14.31 -1.71
CA ILE A 159 3.19 -15.07 -0.77
C ILE A 159 2.65 -16.50 -0.59
N GLY A 160 1.32 -16.67 -0.59
CA GLY A 160 0.68 -17.98 -0.52
C GLY A 160 1.04 -18.86 -1.72
N LEU A 161 0.93 -18.32 -2.94
CA LEU A 161 1.36 -18.98 -4.16
C LEU A 161 2.86 -19.27 -4.17
N GLY A 162 3.69 -18.32 -3.70
CA GLY A 162 5.12 -18.53 -3.52
C GLY A 162 5.40 -19.81 -2.72
N LYS A 163 4.79 -19.93 -1.54
CA LYS A 163 4.93 -21.13 -0.69
C LYS A 163 4.50 -22.41 -1.38
N MET A 164 3.37 -22.41 -2.10
CA MET A 164 2.89 -23.59 -2.85
C MET A 164 3.91 -24.08 -3.89
N PHE A 165 4.68 -23.16 -4.48
CA PHE A 165 5.73 -23.48 -5.45
C PHE A 165 7.13 -23.63 -4.84
N GLY A 166 7.25 -23.59 -3.51
CA GLY A 166 8.52 -23.72 -2.79
C GLY A 166 9.36 -22.44 -2.70
N PHE A 167 8.78 -21.27 -2.96
CA PHE A 167 9.43 -19.95 -2.81
C PHE A 167 9.00 -19.24 -1.52
N HIS A 168 9.94 -18.60 -0.82
CA HIS A 168 9.68 -17.93 0.46
C HIS A 168 9.80 -16.41 0.36
N PHE A 169 8.74 -15.77 -0.12
CA PHE A 169 8.68 -14.30 -0.24
C PHE A 169 8.56 -13.60 1.12
N LEU A 170 9.14 -12.40 1.20
CA LEU A 170 9.08 -11.56 2.40
C LEU A 170 7.72 -10.86 2.55
N GLU A 171 7.37 -10.55 3.81
CA GLU A 171 6.17 -9.79 4.15
C GLU A 171 6.19 -8.38 3.56
N ASN A 172 5.06 -7.96 2.99
CA ASN A 172 4.89 -6.60 2.47
C ASN A 172 4.17 -5.67 3.45
N PHE A 173 3.41 -6.23 4.41
CA PHE A 173 2.61 -5.45 5.37
C PHE A 173 2.67 -6.02 6.77
N ASN A 174 2.74 -5.15 7.78
CA ASN A 174 2.74 -5.55 9.20
C ASN A 174 1.95 -4.58 10.08
N TYR A 175 0.61 -4.65 9.97
CA TYR A 175 -0.35 -3.82 10.70
C TYR A 175 0.02 -2.32 10.69
N PRO A 176 0.10 -1.69 9.50
CA PRO A 176 0.61 -0.33 9.37
C PRO A 176 -0.24 0.71 10.10
N TYR A 177 -1.55 0.49 10.24
CA TYR A 177 -2.46 1.42 10.89
C TYR A 177 -2.43 1.41 12.42
N ILE A 178 -1.48 0.72 13.06
CA ILE A 178 -1.22 0.89 14.50
C ILE A 178 -0.05 1.83 14.78
N SER A 179 0.55 2.39 13.72
CA SER A 179 1.76 3.19 13.80
C SER A 179 1.57 4.48 14.58
N LYS A 180 2.64 4.90 15.25
CA LYS A 180 2.71 6.13 16.06
C LYS A 180 3.60 7.21 15.43
N SER A 181 4.19 6.92 14.28
CA SER A 181 4.90 7.92 13.47
C SER A 181 4.82 7.52 11.99
N ALA A 182 5.01 8.48 11.08
CA ALA A 182 5.17 8.23 9.66
C ALA A 182 6.38 7.31 9.41
N THR A 183 7.45 7.44 10.19
CA THR A 183 8.60 6.53 10.14
C THR A 183 8.22 5.09 10.47
N GLU A 184 7.43 4.86 11.53
CA GLU A 184 6.94 3.53 11.88
C GLU A 184 5.97 2.99 10.81
N PHE A 185 5.10 3.85 10.28
CA PHE A 185 4.15 3.52 9.23
C PHE A 185 4.85 2.93 8.00
N TRP A 186 5.88 3.61 7.48
CA TRP A 186 6.63 3.15 6.30
C TRP A 186 7.56 1.95 6.56
N ARG A 187 7.80 1.59 7.83
CA ARG A 187 8.44 0.31 8.18
C ARG A 187 7.46 -0.87 8.20
N ARG A 188 6.15 -0.59 8.16
CA ARG A 188 5.06 -1.58 8.23
C ARG A 188 4.21 -1.62 6.96
N TRP A 189 4.28 -0.58 6.14
CA TRP A 189 3.55 -0.42 4.88
C TRP A 189 4.50 -0.65 3.71
N HIS A 190 4.07 -1.48 2.75
CA HIS A 190 4.81 -1.78 1.51
C HIS A 190 6.32 -2.01 1.73
N ILE A 191 6.62 -2.89 2.69
CA ILE A 191 7.97 -3.12 3.24
C ILE A 191 8.96 -3.46 2.12
N SER A 192 8.54 -4.22 1.11
CA SER A 192 9.39 -4.57 -0.02
C SER A 192 9.86 -3.33 -0.79
N LEU A 193 8.97 -2.38 -1.08
CA LEU A 193 9.29 -1.14 -1.79
C LEU A 193 10.20 -0.25 -0.95
N SER A 194 9.87 -0.04 0.32
CA SER A 194 10.68 0.76 1.21
C SER A 194 12.08 0.16 1.40
N SER A 195 12.19 -1.17 1.49
CA SER A 195 13.49 -1.86 1.55
C SER A 195 14.27 -1.75 0.23
N TRP A 196 13.58 -1.81 -0.92
CA TRP A 196 14.20 -1.65 -2.23
C TRP A 196 14.80 -0.24 -2.38
N PHE A 197 14.01 0.81 -2.16
CA PHE A 197 14.53 2.18 -2.22
C PHE A 197 15.65 2.43 -1.21
N ARG A 198 15.56 1.83 -0.01
CA ARG A 198 16.64 1.90 0.98
C ARG A 198 17.94 1.30 0.44
N ASP A 199 17.90 0.08 -0.08
CA ASP A 199 19.09 -0.72 -0.41
C ASP A 199 19.69 -0.40 -1.78
N TYR A 200 18.87 0.07 -2.73
CA TYR A 200 19.29 0.39 -4.11
C TYR A 200 19.42 1.89 -4.40
N VAL A 201 18.85 2.79 -3.58
CA VAL A 201 18.95 4.25 -3.78
C VAL A 201 19.55 4.95 -2.56
N TYR A 202 18.93 4.82 -1.39
CA TYR A 202 19.32 5.59 -0.20
C TYR A 202 20.73 5.26 0.31
N ILE A 203 21.05 3.98 0.49
CA ILE A 203 22.37 3.53 0.96
C ILE A 203 23.49 3.92 -0.01
N PRO A 204 23.36 3.70 -1.35
CA PRO A 204 24.33 4.18 -2.33
C PRO A 204 24.60 5.68 -2.29
N LEU A 205 23.63 6.50 -1.90
CA LEU A 205 23.82 7.95 -1.73
C LEU A 205 24.54 8.34 -0.41
N GLY A 206 25.00 7.36 0.37
CA GLY A 206 25.66 7.51 1.67
C GLY A 206 24.76 7.29 2.89
N GLY A 207 23.47 6.99 2.66
CA GLY A 207 22.50 6.72 3.72
C GLY A 207 22.43 7.81 4.77
N SER A 208 22.43 7.41 6.05
CA SER A 208 22.41 8.34 7.20
C SER A 208 23.81 8.72 7.73
N ARG A 209 24.90 8.21 7.13
CA ARG A 209 26.29 8.43 7.60
C ARG A 209 26.95 9.67 6.99
N VAL A 210 26.17 10.51 6.34
CA VAL A 210 26.58 11.75 5.69
C VAL A 210 26.20 12.96 6.53
N ASN A 211 26.69 14.14 6.17
CA ASN A 211 26.30 15.39 6.84
C ASN A 211 24.79 15.66 6.71
N LYS A 212 24.27 16.57 7.57
CA LYS A 212 22.84 16.89 7.67
C LYS A 212 22.21 17.26 6.33
N TYR A 213 22.87 18.12 5.53
CA TYR A 213 22.34 18.58 4.24
C TYR A 213 22.25 17.46 3.22
N ARG A 214 23.29 16.62 3.13
CA ARG A 214 23.30 15.46 2.24
C ARG A 214 22.25 14.43 2.67
N HIS A 215 22.04 14.25 3.97
CA HIS A 215 21.00 13.35 4.46
C HIS A 215 19.59 13.84 4.07
N ILE A 216 19.31 15.13 4.22
CA ILE A 216 18.06 15.77 3.76
C ILE A 216 17.89 15.54 2.25
N LEU A 217 18.93 15.80 1.45
CA LEU A 217 18.89 15.57 0.01
C LEU A 217 18.63 14.10 -0.35
N ASN A 218 19.25 13.16 0.37
CA ASN A 218 19.04 11.73 0.14
C ASN A 218 17.58 11.33 0.41
N LEU A 219 16.97 11.84 1.50
CA LEU A 219 15.55 11.62 1.77
C LEU A 219 14.66 12.26 0.72
N PHE A 220 14.98 13.49 0.28
CA PHE A 220 14.25 14.17 -0.79
C PHE A 220 14.23 13.34 -2.07
N ILE A 221 15.41 12.87 -2.51
CA ILE A 221 15.55 12.05 -3.71
C ILE A 221 14.73 10.76 -3.59
N VAL A 222 14.82 10.05 -2.47
CA VAL A 222 14.07 8.79 -2.27
C VAL A 222 12.57 9.02 -2.35
N TRP A 223 12.05 10.03 -1.68
CA TRP A 223 10.61 10.31 -1.65
C TRP A 223 10.08 10.89 -2.96
N LEU A 224 10.89 11.70 -3.65
CA LEU A 224 10.58 12.18 -4.98
C LEU A 224 10.50 11.00 -5.97
N LEU A 225 11.49 10.11 -5.98
CA LEU A 225 11.48 8.93 -6.83
C LEU A 225 10.34 7.97 -6.48
N THR A 226 10.01 7.83 -5.19
CA THR A 226 8.86 7.03 -4.76
C THR A 226 7.55 7.61 -5.30
N GLY A 227 7.35 8.93 -5.22
CA GLY A 227 6.19 9.61 -5.81
C GLY A 227 6.12 9.45 -7.32
N ILE A 228 7.22 9.70 -8.03
CA ILE A 228 7.30 9.55 -9.50
C ILE A 228 6.99 8.10 -9.92
N TRP A 229 7.48 7.13 -9.16
CA TRP A 229 7.26 5.71 -9.44
C TRP A 229 5.77 5.33 -9.39
N HIS A 230 5.00 5.91 -8.48
CA HIS A 230 3.57 5.60 -8.34
C HIS A 230 2.73 6.05 -9.53
N GLY A 231 3.15 7.11 -10.23
CA GLY A 231 2.49 7.50 -11.47
C GLY A 231 2.90 8.87 -11.96
N ALA A 232 2.60 9.10 -13.24
CA ALA A 232 2.90 10.35 -13.91
C ALA A 232 1.77 11.38 -13.66
N ASN A 233 1.61 11.80 -12.40
CA ASN A 233 0.64 12.80 -11.95
C ASN A 233 1.23 13.65 -10.82
N TRP A 234 0.89 14.93 -10.78
CA TRP A 234 1.30 15.87 -9.72
C TRP A 234 0.84 15.44 -8.33
N THR A 235 -0.31 14.75 -8.23
CA THR A 235 -0.80 14.22 -6.94
C THR A 235 0.21 13.29 -6.27
N PHE A 236 0.86 12.39 -7.03
CA PHE A 236 1.88 11.49 -6.48
C PHE A 236 3.17 12.20 -6.09
N ILE A 237 3.56 13.25 -6.82
CA ILE A 237 4.73 14.08 -6.46
C ILE A 237 4.45 14.81 -5.15
N ILE A 238 3.29 15.47 -5.02
CA ILE A 238 2.88 16.18 -3.80
C ILE A 238 2.79 15.21 -2.62
N TRP A 239 2.22 14.02 -2.83
CA TRP A 239 2.17 12.96 -1.85
C TRP A 239 3.55 12.53 -1.36
N GLY A 240 4.52 12.34 -2.27
CA GLY A 240 5.90 12.00 -1.93
C GLY A 240 6.58 13.12 -1.13
N LEU A 241 6.40 14.37 -1.56
CA LEU A 241 6.93 15.56 -0.87
C LEU A 241 6.33 15.73 0.53
N MET A 242 5.04 15.44 0.71
CA MET A 242 4.39 15.46 2.02
C MET A 242 5.10 14.51 2.99
N TYR A 243 5.36 13.27 2.60
CA TYR A 243 6.06 12.30 3.46
C TYR A 243 7.53 12.64 3.68
N PHE A 244 8.21 13.19 2.67
CA PHE A 244 9.55 13.75 2.85
C PHE A 244 9.59 14.78 3.98
N ILE A 245 8.67 15.75 3.96
CA ILE A 245 8.57 16.79 4.98
C ILE A 245 8.27 16.17 6.36
N LEU A 246 7.28 15.27 6.44
CA LEU A 246 6.91 14.61 7.70
C LEU A 246 8.09 13.85 8.32
N LEU A 247 8.83 13.07 7.53
CA LEU A 247 9.94 12.27 8.03
C LEU A 247 11.14 13.13 8.46
N ILE A 248 11.37 14.26 7.79
CA ILE A 248 12.36 15.26 8.23
C ILE A 248 11.94 15.87 9.56
N ILE A 249 10.69 16.30 9.69
CA ILE A 249 10.17 16.88 10.93
C ILE A 249 10.30 15.88 12.07
N GLU A 250 9.81 14.64 11.89
CA GLU A 250 9.90 13.59 12.90
C GLU A 250 11.35 13.33 13.33
N LYS A 251 12.28 13.30 12.37
CA LYS A 251 13.69 13.05 12.63
C LYS A 251 14.34 14.17 13.44
N PHE A 252 14.13 15.44 13.08
CA PHE A 252 14.77 16.57 13.77
C PHE A 252 14.09 16.93 15.09
N THR A 253 12.84 16.54 15.28
CA THR A 253 12.12 16.69 16.56
C THR A 253 12.28 15.48 17.48
N SER A 254 13.00 14.43 17.05
CA SER A 254 13.13 13.15 17.77
C SER A 254 11.78 12.50 18.11
N PHE A 255 10.77 12.78 17.30
CA PHE A 255 9.39 12.31 17.49
C PHE A 255 9.32 10.78 17.49
N ASP A 256 10.19 10.14 16.70
CA ASP A 256 10.35 8.70 16.52
C ASP A 256 11.07 8.01 17.70
N ILE A 257 11.98 8.71 18.38
CA ILE A 257 12.81 8.14 19.48
C ILE A 257 12.01 8.04 20.80
N ASP A 258 11.09 8.98 21.04
CA ASP A 258 10.33 9.05 22.30
C ASP A 258 9.09 8.11 22.34
N CYS A 259 9.16 6.95 21.69
CA CYS A 259 8.10 5.93 21.71
C CYS A 259 8.07 5.11 23.02
N LYS A 260 9.05 5.29 23.91
CA LYS A 260 9.13 4.64 25.22
C LYS A 260 8.22 5.28 26.27
N ASN A 261 7.87 6.56 26.10
CA ASN A 261 7.00 7.27 27.03
C ASN A 261 5.53 6.95 26.75
N LYS A 262 4.94 6.03 27.53
CA LYS A 262 3.60 5.47 27.27
C LYS A 262 2.47 6.51 27.25
N LYS A 263 2.66 7.68 27.87
CA LYS A 263 1.61 8.67 28.15
C LYS A 263 1.10 9.40 26.89
N HIS A 264 1.92 9.54 25.84
CA HIS A 264 1.55 10.28 24.60
C HIS A 264 1.30 9.39 23.38
N ASN A 265 1.23 8.06 23.56
CA ASN A 265 1.16 7.11 22.46
C ASN A 265 -0.11 7.24 21.60
N TRP A 266 -1.24 7.66 22.19
CA TRP A 266 -2.49 7.81 21.45
C TRP A 266 -2.51 9.09 20.60
N ILE A 267 -1.92 10.19 21.09
CA ILE A 267 -1.78 11.45 20.33
C ILE A 267 -0.90 11.22 19.11
N LYS A 268 0.24 10.54 19.30
CA LYS A 268 1.15 10.16 18.22
C LYS A 268 0.47 9.30 17.15
N HIS A 269 -0.40 8.39 17.58
CA HIS A 269 -1.21 7.57 16.69
C HIS A 269 -2.23 8.40 15.90
N ILE A 270 -2.98 9.29 16.55
CA ILE A 270 -3.92 10.21 15.87
C ILE A 270 -3.20 11.10 14.87
N TYR A 271 -2.06 11.68 15.25
CA TYR A 271 -1.19 12.45 14.36
C TYR A 271 -0.82 11.63 13.11
N THR A 272 -0.35 10.40 13.31
CA THR A 272 0.08 9.53 12.21
C THR A 272 -1.09 9.20 11.29
N MET A 273 -2.22 8.76 11.85
CA MET A 273 -3.39 8.39 11.06
C MET A 273 -4.00 9.58 10.34
N PHE A 274 -3.98 10.77 10.93
CA PHE A 274 -4.41 12.00 10.27
C PHE A 274 -3.62 12.23 8.98
N PHE A 275 -2.29 12.26 9.05
CA PHE A 275 -1.46 12.47 7.85
C PHE A 275 -1.52 11.31 6.86
N VAL A 276 -1.69 10.07 7.34
CA VAL A 276 -1.91 8.90 6.48
C VAL A 276 -3.21 9.05 5.68
N ILE A 277 -4.32 9.41 6.34
CA ILE A 277 -5.62 9.61 5.67
C ILE A 277 -5.55 10.76 4.66
N ILE A 278 -4.97 11.91 5.04
CA ILE A 278 -4.79 13.05 4.13
C ILE A 278 -3.88 12.65 2.94
N GLY A 279 -2.81 11.92 3.20
CA GLY A 279 -1.96 11.35 2.16
C GLY A 279 -2.74 10.48 1.20
N TRP A 280 -3.62 9.61 1.72
CA TRP A 280 -4.43 8.76 0.87
C TRP A 280 -5.46 9.51 0.03
N VAL A 281 -6.01 10.63 0.52
CA VAL A 281 -6.85 11.52 -0.29
C VAL A 281 -6.07 12.09 -1.47
N ILE A 282 -4.86 12.60 -1.22
CA ILE A 282 -3.99 13.11 -2.30
C ILE A 282 -3.66 11.99 -3.29
N PHE A 283 -3.32 10.81 -2.79
CA PHE A 283 -2.95 9.65 -3.62
C PHE A 283 -4.10 9.14 -4.50
N ARG A 284 -5.35 9.15 -4.00
CA ARG A 284 -6.53 8.67 -4.74
C ARG A 284 -7.04 9.65 -5.78
N SER A 285 -6.83 10.94 -5.55
CA SER A 285 -7.41 12.01 -6.35
C SER A 285 -6.87 12.02 -7.77
N GLU A 286 -7.74 12.29 -8.74
CA GLU A 286 -7.40 12.32 -10.16
C GLU A 286 -6.45 13.46 -10.52
N ASN A 287 -6.53 14.57 -9.79
CA ASN A 287 -5.67 15.73 -9.97
C ASN A 287 -5.62 16.56 -8.67
N VAL A 288 -4.76 17.57 -8.66
CA VAL A 288 -4.54 18.44 -7.49
C VAL A 288 -5.80 19.23 -7.12
N TYR A 289 -6.60 19.63 -8.10
CA TYR A 289 -7.84 20.38 -7.87
C TYR A 289 -8.86 19.53 -7.09
N VAL A 290 -9.09 18.29 -7.52
CA VAL A 290 -9.95 17.32 -6.84
C VAL A 290 -9.44 17.05 -5.43
N ALA A 291 -8.13 16.84 -5.26
CA ALA A 291 -7.52 16.61 -3.94
C ALA A 291 -7.78 17.78 -2.98
N LEU A 292 -7.58 19.02 -3.44
CA LEU A 292 -7.79 20.22 -2.63
C LEU A 292 -9.26 20.40 -2.27
N ASN A 293 -10.19 20.20 -3.22
CA ASN A 293 -11.62 20.31 -2.95
C ASN A 293 -12.13 19.21 -2.02
N TYR A 294 -11.60 17.98 -2.13
CA TYR A 294 -11.91 16.90 -1.22
C TYR A 294 -11.46 17.25 0.20
N ILE A 295 -10.22 17.73 0.38
CA ILE A 295 -9.70 18.16 1.68
C ILE A 295 -10.52 19.33 2.24
N LYS A 296 -10.87 20.34 1.44
CA LYS A 296 -11.76 21.44 1.85
C LYS A 296 -13.08 20.91 2.39
N SER A 297 -13.66 19.91 1.72
CA SER A 297 -14.92 19.29 2.11
C SER A 297 -14.84 18.56 3.45
N MET A 298 -13.73 17.86 3.72
CA MET A 298 -13.47 17.24 5.02
C MET A 298 -13.45 18.24 6.19
N PHE A 299 -13.14 19.51 5.93
CA PHE A 299 -13.09 20.56 6.96
C PHE A 299 -14.22 21.59 6.87
N GLY A 300 -15.24 21.33 6.04
CA GLY A 300 -16.41 22.22 5.90
C GLY A 300 -16.12 23.56 5.22
N ILE A 301 -15.00 23.68 4.49
CA ILE A 301 -14.64 24.89 3.76
C ILE A 301 -15.54 24.99 2.51
N GLY A 302 -16.35 26.05 2.44
CA GLY A 302 -17.29 26.28 1.32
C GLY A 302 -18.76 26.08 1.67
N ASN A 303 -19.14 26.24 2.95
CA ASN A 303 -20.53 26.10 3.45
C ASN A 303 -21.12 24.69 3.23
N ILE A 304 -20.27 23.67 3.35
CA ILE A 304 -20.68 22.28 3.16
C ILE A 304 -21.44 21.80 4.40
N ILE A 305 -22.57 21.14 4.17
CA ILE A 305 -23.40 20.56 5.22
C ILE A 305 -22.66 19.45 5.99
N LEU A 306 -22.96 19.30 7.28
CA LEU A 306 -22.30 18.31 8.13
C LEU A 306 -22.57 16.87 7.67
N PHE A 307 -23.84 16.53 7.47
CA PHE A 307 -24.29 15.21 7.03
C PHE A 307 -25.57 15.31 6.18
N ASN A 308 -25.85 14.26 5.41
CA ASN A 308 -27.05 14.11 4.58
C ASN A 308 -27.49 12.64 4.52
N ASP A 309 -28.58 12.37 3.79
CA ASP A 309 -29.14 11.02 3.64
C ASP A 309 -28.18 10.06 2.93
N VAL A 310 -27.31 10.56 2.05
CA VAL A 310 -26.26 9.76 1.40
C VAL A 310 -25.31 9.22 2.45
N PHE A 311 -24.78 10.06 3.34
CA PHE A 311 -23.92 9.62 4.44
C PHE A 311 -24.64 8.57 5.32
N LEU A 312 -25.88 8.85 5.74
CA LEU A 312 -26.65 7.96 6.61
C LEU A 312 -26.90 6.59 5.97
N SER A 313 -27.21 6.57 4.68
CA SER A 313 -27.44 5.32 3.93
C SER A 313 -26.16 4.48 3.85
N TYR A 314 -25.04 5.10 3.47
CA TYR A 314 -23.77 4.41 3.30
C TYR A 314 -23.18 3.94 4.65
N ILE A 315 -23.19 4.76 5.69
CA ILE A 315 -22.68 4.30 7.00
C ILE A 315 -23.50 3.13 7.52
N ARG A 316 -24.84 3.15 7.36
CA ARG A 316 -25.72 2.09 7.86
C ARG A 316 -25.56 0.80 7.07
N GLN A 317 -25.44 0.89 5.75
CA GLN A 317 -25.22 -0.26 4.86
C GLN A 317 -23.85 -0.90 5.09
N PHE A 318 -22.80 -0.09 5.26
CA PHE A 318 -21.42 -0.58 5.29
C PHE A 318 -20.81 -0.70 6.69
N PHE A 319 -21.56 -0.37 7.75
CA PHE A 319 -21.09 -0.33 9.15
C PHE A 319 -20.30 -1.58 9.55
N ILE A 320 -20.83 -2.77 9.24
CA ILE A 320 -20.21 -4.03 9.61
C ILE A 320 -18.83 -4.22 8.96
N TYR A 321 -18.66 -3.76 7.72
CA TYR A 321 -17.38 -3.86 7.03
C TYR A 321 -16.34 -2.90 7.61
N PHE A 322 -16.73 -1.74 8.14
CA PHE A 322 -15.82 -0.89 8.91
C PHE A 322 -15.36 -1.55 10.19
N VAL A 323 -16.28 -2.17 10.95
CA VAL A 323 -15.93 -2.89 12.18
C VAL A 323 -14.96 -4.02 11.89
N VAL A 324 -15.28 -4.86 10.89
CA VAL A 324 -14.42 -5.96 10.46
C VAL A 324 -13.07 -5.45 9.96
N GLY A 325 -13.06 -4.40 9.13
CA GLY A 325 -11.85 -3.78 8.58
C GLY A 325 -10.92 -3.21 9.65
N ILE A 326 -11.46 -2.48 10.63
CA ILE A 326 -10.67 -1.93 11.74
C ILE A 326 -10.06 -3.06 12.57
N ILE A 327 -10.86 -4.07 12.95
CA ILE A 327 -10.37 -5.23 13.72
C ILE A 327 -9.27 -5.97 12.94
N ALA A 328 -9.50 -6.25 11.65
CA ALA A 328 -8.56 -6.98 10.80
C ALA A 328 -7.27 -6.18 10.50
N SER A 329 -7.31 -4.85 10.56
CA SER A 329 -6.14 -3.98 10.43
C SER A 329 -5.24 -3.91 11.67
N SER A 330 -5.66 -4.56 12.75
CA SER A 330 -4.97 -4.58 14.03
C SER A 330 -4.46 -5.99 14.36
N PRO A 331 -3.46 -6.13 15.25
CA PRO A 331 -2.96 -7.44 15.66
C PRO A 331 -3.92 -8.21 16.59
N ILE A 332 -5.15 -7.73 16.82
CA ILE A 332 -6.13 -8.34 17.73
C ILE A 332 -6.35 -9.81 17.39
N LEU A 333 -6.59 -10.16 16.11
CA LEU A 333 -6.81 -11.54 15.69
C LEU A 333 -5.57 -12.43 15.92
N LYS A 334 -4.37 -11.90 15.67
CA LYS A 334 -3.10 -12.60 15.92
C LYS A 334 -2.87 -12.84 17.41
N ILE A 335 -3.19 -11.85 18.26
CA ILE A 335 -3.08 -11.95 19.71
C ILE A 335 -4.12 -12.94 20.26
N ALA A 336 -5.36 -12.90 19.76
CA ALA A 336 -6.43 -13.82 20.14
C ALA A 336 -6.04 -15.27 19.81
N LYS A 337 -5.56 -15.55 18.59
CA LYS A 337 -5.08 -16.88 18.18
C LYS A 337 -3.97 -17.39 19.10
N ARG A 338 -3.00 -16.54 19.47
CA ARG A 338 -1.92 -16.93 20.39
C ARG A 338 -2.42 -17.26 21.80
N LYS A 339 -3.43 -16.53 22.29
CA LYS A 339 -3.99 -16.74 23.64
C LYS A 339 -4.87 -17.98 23.73
N LEU A 340 -5.56 -18.35 22.66
CA LEU A 340 -6.58 -19.39 22.71
C LEU A 340 -6.03 -20.84 22.82
N LYS A 341 -4.71 -21.08 22.70
CA LYS A 341 -4.07 -22.40 22.52
C LYS A 341 -4.70 -23.16 21.32
N ASN A 342 -3.97 -24.09 20.69
CA ASN A 342 -4.50 -24.88 19.59
C ASN A 342 -5.55 -25.88 20.10
N ASN A 343 -6.77 -25.40 20.35
CA ASN A 343 -7.91 -26.20 20.76
C ASN A 343 -8.79 -26.49 19.54
N ILE A 344 -9.49 -27.62 19.56
CA ILE A 344 -10.36 -28.08 18.47
C ILE A 344 -11.36 -27.00 18.02
N ILE A 345 -11.88 -26.22 18.96
CA ILE A 345 -12.83 -25.13 18.70
C ILE A 345 -12.19 -24.04 17.84
N THR A 346 -10.93 -23.67 18.10
CA THR A 346 -10.25 -22.66 17.28
C THR A 346 -10.01 -23.14 15.85
N ASN A 347 -9.75 -24.44 15.66
CA ASN A 347 -9.59 -25.01 14.32
C ASN A 347 -10.93 -25.05 13.58
N ILE A 348 -12.03 -25.41 14.24
CA ILE A 348 -13.38 -25.40 13.64
C ILE A 348 -13.76 -23.98 13.22
N ILE A 349 -13.58 -22.98 14.08
CA ILE A 349 -13.85 -21.57 13.75
C ILE A 349 -13.02 -21.13 12.54
N TYR A 350 -11.75 -21.54 12.48
CA TYR A 350 -10.87 -21.20 11.37
C TYR A 350 -11.31 -21.83 10.05
N ILE A 351 -11.71 -23.10 10.08
CA ILE A 351 -12.25 -23.81 8.91
C ILE A 351 -13.55 -23.17 8.44
N LEU A 352 -14.48 -22.88 9.37
CA LEU A 352 -15.73 -22.20 9.03
C LEU A 352 -15.49 -20.83 8.41
N PHE A 353 -14.52 -20.06 8.94
CA PHE A 353 -14.13 -18.78 8.36
C PHE A 353 -13.62 -18.91 6.92
N ILE A 354 -12.77 -19.91 6.65
CA ILE A 354 -12.29 -20.24 5.30
C ILE A 354 -13.47 -20.60 4.37
N LEU A 355 -14.39 -21.46 4.84
CA LEU A 355 -15.56 -21.86 4.07
C LEU A 355 -16.49 -20.68 3.76
N ILE A 356 -16.68 -19.76 4.71
CA ILE A 356 -17.47 -18.54 4.51
C ILE A 356 -16.82 -17.66 3.44
N ILE A 357 -15.48 -17.51 3.45
CA ILE A 357 -14.78 -16.76 2.40
C ILE A 357 -15.05 -17.38 1.04
N LEU A 358 -14.89 -18.71 0.92
CA LEU A 358 -15.10 -19.42 -0.34
C LEU A 358 -16.55 -19.31 -0.83
N LEU A 359 -17.53 -19.39 0.09
CA LEU A 359 -18.94 -19.20 -0.24
C LEU A 359 -19.22 -17.77 -0.72
N PHE A 360 -18.67 -16.75 -0.06
CA PHE A 360 -18.80 -15.37 -0.49
C PHE A 360 -18.21 -15.14 -1.88
N VAL A 361 -17.06 -15.75 -2.17
CA VAL A 361 -16.43 -15.68 -3.50
C VAL A 361 -17.29 -16.37 -4.56
N TYR A 362 -17.95 -17.47 -4.24
CA TYR A 362 -18.84 -18.17 -5.17
C TYR A 362 -20.13 -17.41 -5.47
N LEU A 363 -20.65 -16.64 -4.50
CA LEU A 363 -21.90 -15.89 -4.63
C LEU A 363 -21.76 -14.53 -5.33
N LEU A 364 -20.53 -14.05 -5.52
CA LEU A 364 -20.17 -12.84 -6.26
C LEU A 364 -19.84 -13.18 -7.70
#